data_AF-A0A2G5TWE7-F1
#
_entry.id   AF-A0A2G5TWE7-F1
#
_cell.length_a   1.000
_cell.length_b   1.000
_cell.length_c   1.000
_cell.angle_alpha   90.00
_cell.angle_beta   90.00
_cell.angle_gamma   90.00
#
_symmetry.space_group_name_H-M   'P 1'
#
loop_
_entity.id
_entity.type
_entity.pdbx_description
1 polymer ?
#
loop_
_entity_poly.entity_id
_entity_poly.type
_entity_poly.pdbx_seq_one_letter_code
_entity_poly.pdbx_strand_id
1 'polypeptide(L)'
;MTVNYNQEVSSVNSFTFVKLLMTWRGSIWKSVKCELTMWILAFAVVQSVYRYLMTEDQQKFFEYAAVHLNVRLVHIPLTFMLGFFVTIVVDRWRSVFTNIGFIENVALSVGTLVSGTDHAAKVLRRTIIRYLVLSQVLVLRDISMRVRRRFPTMESLVTGGFLYRDELEKMYKCETMQCVFFEYNYSKTLQNE
;
A
#
# COMPACT_ATOMS: atom_id res chain seq x y z
N MET A 1 -2.73 -6.22 6.16
CA MET A 1 -4.19 -5.99 6.25
C MET A 1 -4.42 -4.60 6.81
N THR A 2 -5.55 -3.97 6.52
CA THR A 2 -6.01 -2.79 7.24
C THR A 2 -6.33 -3.18 8.68
N VAL A 3 -5.98 -2.34 9.65
CA VAL A 3 -6.26 -2.57 11.08
C VAL A 3 -7.32 -1.57 11.48
N ASN A 4 -8.49 -2.06 11.88
CA ASN A 4 -9.58 -1.22 12.35
C ASN A 4 -9.51 -1.12 13.88
N TYR A 5 -9.26 0.08 14.39
CA TYR A 5 -9.26 0.40 15.81
C TYR A 5 -10.36 1.42 16.18
N ASN A 6 -11.28 1.74 15.26
CA ASN A 6 -12.28 2.80 15.47
C ASN A 6 -13.14 2.59 16.72
N GLN A 7 -13.50 1.34 17.02
CA GLN A 7 -14.30 1.02 18.20
C GLN A 7 -13.50 1.14 19.50
N GLU A 8 -12.17 0.95 19.47
CA GLU A 8 -11.34 1.08 20.68
C GLU A 8 -11.09 2.55 21.03
N VAL A 9 -11.23 3.46 20.06
CA VAL A 9 -11.02 4.91 20.22
C VAL A 9 -12.34 5.68 20.34
N SER A 10 -13.48 4.98 20.42
CA SER A 10 -14.78 5.65 20.51
C SER A 10 -15.05 6.30 21.87
N SER A 11 -14.30 5.92 22.92
CA SER A 11 -14.38 6.53 24.24
C SER A 11 -13.07 7.24 24.61
N VAL A 12 -13.20 8.45 25.18
CA VAL A 12 -12.06 9.27 25.60
C VAL A 12 -11.63 8.81 27.00
N ASN A 13 -10.74 7.82 27.05
CA ASN A 13 -10.06 7.39 28.27
C ASN A 13 -8.55 7.60 28.10
N SER A 14 -7.87 8.13 29.11
CA SER A 14 -6.43 8.37 29.09
C SER A 14 -5.61 7.10 28.82
N PHE A 15 -6.13 5.93 29.22
CA PHE A 15 -5.48 4.64 28.97
C PHE A 15 -5.67 4.10 27.55
N THR A 16 -6.62 4.63 26.76
CA THR A 16 -6.89 4.16 25.39
C THR A 16 -5.68 4.35 24.49
N PHE A 17 -5.00 5.49 24.59
CA PHE A 17 -3.82 5.77 23.77
C PHE A 17 -2.63 4.86 24.12
N VAL A 18 -2.41 4.60 25.41
CA VAL A 18 -1.38 3.66 25.88
C VAL A 18 -1.66 2.24 25.38
N LYS A 19 -2.94 1.81 25.44
CA LYS A 19 -3.37 0.53 24.90
C LYS A 19 -3.09 0.41 23.40
N LEU A 20 -3.38 1.45 22.61
CA LEU A 20 -3.09 1.48 21.17
C LEU A 20 -1.59 1.38 20.87
N LEU A 21 -0.75 2.09 21.62
CA LEU A 21 0.71 2.01 21.47
C LEU A 21 1.26 0.61 21.72
N MET A 22 0.64 -0.16 22.61
CA MET A 22 1.04 -1.53 22.94
C MET A 22 0.41 -2.61 22.05
N THR A 23 -0.54 -2.26 21.18
CA THR A 23 -1.09 -3.21 20.22
C THR A 23 0.01 -3.72 19.28
N TRP A 24 0.00 -5.00 18.89
CA TRP A 24 1.02 -5.58 18.01
C TRP A 24 0.65 -5.55 16.51
N ARG A 25 -0.65 -5.68 16.20
CA ARG A 25 -1.11 -5.75 14.81
C ARG A 25 -1.11 -4.34 14.21
N GLY A 26 -0.23 -4.12 13.24
CA GLY A 26 -0.12 -2.83 12.54
C GLY A 26 0.54 -1.72 13.36
N SER A 27 1.24 -2.07 14.43
CA SER A 27 1.93 -1.08 15.27
C SER A 27 3.32 -0.72 14.77
N ILE A 28 3.78 0.43 15.25
CA ILE A 28 5.12 0.96 15.00
C ILE A 28 6.19 -0.05 15.41
N TRP A 29 6.00 -0.75 16.54
CA TRP A 29 6.91 -1.79 17.01
C TRP A 29 7.14 -2.90 15.99
N LYS A 30 6.08 -3.37 15.33
CA LYS A 30 6.21 -4.40 14.30
C LYS A 30 6.98 -3.89 13.08
N SER A 31 6.86 -2.60 12.76
CA SER A 31 7.51 -1.97 11.61
C SER A 31 8.98 -1.62 11.85
N VAL A 32 9.35 -1.22 13.07
CA VAL A 32 10.68 -0.64 13.39
C VAL A 32 11.58 -1.61 14.14
N LYS A 33 11.06 -2.75 14.63
CA LYS A 33 11.86 -3.68 15.46
C LYS A 33 13.16 -4.15 14.80
N CYS A 34 13.19 -4.31 13.48
CA CYS A 34 14.37 -4.82 12.78
C CYS A 34 15.47 -3.77 12.78
N GLU A 35 15.11 -2.54 12.37
CA GLU A 35 15.97 -1.37 12.34
C GLU A 35 16.45 -1.00 13.74
N LEU A 36 15.56 -1.02 14.74
CA LEU A 36 15.91 -0.74 16.13
C LEU A 36 16.87 -1.78 16.70
N THR A 37 16.65 -3.07 16.43
CA THR A 37 17.56 -4.13 16.89
C THR A 37 18.93 -3.97 16.25
N MET A 38 18.98 -3.69 14.94
CA MET A 38 20.23 -3.41 14.23
C MET A 38 20.96 -2.19 14.81
N TRP A 39 20.24 -1.12 15.13
CA TRP A 39 20.81 0.08 15.73
C TRP A 39 21.37 -0.17 17.14
N ILE A 40 20.61 -0.88 17.99
CA ILE A 40 21.06 -1.24 19.35
C ILE A 40 22.31 -2.13 19.30
N LEU A 41 22.35 -3.10 18.38
CA LEU A 41 23.51 -3.97 18.20
C LEU A 41 24.72 -3.17 17.74
N ALA A 42 24.58 -2.31 16.73
CA ALA A 42 25.66 -1.44 16.27
C ALA A 42 26.19 -0.53 17.40
N PHE A 43 25.28 0.06 18.17
CA PHE A 43 25.63 0.88 19.33
C PHE A 43 26.37 0.06 20.40
N ALA A 44 25.89 -1.15 20.71
CA ALA A 44 26.53 -2.04 21.67
C ALA A 44 27.93 -2.48 21.22
N VAL A 45 28.13 -2.71 19.92
CA VAL A 45 29.46 -3.03 19.35
C VAL A 45 30.40 -1.85 19.53
N VAL A 46 29.99 -0.63 19.14
CA VAL A 46 30.81 0.58 19.33
C VAL A 46 31.15 0.78 20.80
N GLN A 47 30.16 0.63 21.69
CA GLN A 47 30.35 0.74 23.14
C GLN A 47 31.35 -0.30 23.68
N SER A 48 31.29 -1.54 23.18
CA SER A 48 32.18 -2.62 23.59
C SER A 48 33.61 -2.37 23.10
N VAL A 49 33.78 -1.88 21.87
CA VAL A 49 35.09 -1.51 21.32
C VAL A 49 35.70 -0.36 22.13
N TYR A 50 34.93 0.69 22.41
CA TYR A 50 35.39 1.83 23.21
C TYR A 50 35.81 1.39 24.63
N ARG A 51 35.03 0.54 25.31
CA ARG A 51 35.33 0.14 26.70
C ARG A 51 36.43 -0.89 26.84
N TYR A 52 36.52 -1.86 25.94
CA TYR A 52 37.38 -3.05 26.14
C TYR A 52 38.55 -3.14 25.17
N LEU A 53 38.51 -2.47 24.02
CA LEU A 53 39.57 -2.54 23.00
C LEU A 53 40.41 -1.27 22.90
N MET A 54 39.84 -0.08 23.12
CA MET A 54 40.55 1.19 22.94
C MET A 54 41.42 1.53 24.15
N THR A 55 42.62 2.06 23.87
CA THR A 55 43.51 2.65 24.88
C THR A 55 43.06 4.07 25.25
N GLU A 56 43.56 4.63 26.36
CA GLU A 56 43.13 5.96 26.83
C GLU A 56 43.33 7.08 25.79
N ASP A 57 44.43 7.06 25.04
CA ASP A 57 44.67 8.08 24.02
C ASP A 57 43.71 7.95 22.83
N GLN A 58 43.36 6.71 22.46
CA GLN A 58 42.35 6.46 21.43
C GLN A 58 40.94 6.89 21.90
N GLN A 59 40.61 6.66 23.16
CA GLN A 59 39.33 7.08 23.75
C GLN A 59 39.18 8.61 23.73
N LYS A 60 40.23 9.37 24.09
CA LYS A 60 40.23 10.84 24.00
C LYS A 60 39.96 11.34 22.58
N PHE A 61 40.58 10.71 21.58
CA PHE A 61 40.32 11.05 20.18
C PHE A 61 38.89 10.71 19.76
N PHE A 62 38.37 9.55 20.18
CA PHE A 62 36.99 9.14 19.89
C PHE A 62 35.97 10.11 20.50
N GLU A 63 36.17 10.53 21.75
CA GLU A 63 35.32 11.51 22.43
C GLU A 63 35.32 12.85 21.70
N TYR A 64 36.50 13.33 21.30
CA TYR A 64 36.62 14.55 20.50
C TYR A 64 35.83 14.43 19.18
N ALA A 65 35.96 13.30 18.47
CA ALA A 65 35.21 13.04 17.25
C ALA A 65 33.70 12.98 17.50
N ALA A 66 33.25 12.29 18.55
CA ALA A 66 31.84 12.14 18.90
C ALA A 66 31.19 13.50 19.21
N VAL A 67 31.87 14.37 19.97
CA VAL A 67 31.42 15.74 20.24
C VAL A 67 31.29 16.54 18.93
N HIS A 68 32.28 16.44 18.05
CA HIS A 68 32.26 17.15 16.76
C HIS A 68 31.12 16.70 15.85
N LEU A 69 30.81 15.40 15.83
CA LEU A 69 29.64 14.86 15.11
C LEU A 69 28.33 15.34 15.73
N ASN A 70 28.21 15.35 17.05
CA ASN A 70 26.99 15.76 17.74
C ASN A 70 26.59 17.22 17.42
N VAL A 71 27.57 18.13 17.40
CA VAL A 71 27.34 19.54 17.04
C VAL A 71 26.80 19.68 15.61
N ARG A 72 27.32 18.89 14.67
CA ARG A 72 26.85 18.91 13.27
C ARG A 72 25.46 18.30 13.09
N LEU A 73 25.11 17.29 13.89
CA LEU A 73 23.81 16.61 13.78
C LEU A 73 22.64 17.55 14.07
N VAL A 74 22.79 18.45 15.06
CA VAL A 74 21.76 19.43 15.46
C VAL A 74 21.42 20.42 14.32
N HIS A 75 22.34 20.65 13.39
CA HIS A 75 22.15 21.62 12.31
C HIS A 75 21.24 21.09 11.18
N ILE A 76 20.96 19.78 11.13
CA ILE A 76 20.13 19.19 10.08
C ILE A 76 18.67 19.17 10.55
N PRO A 77 17.74 19.92 9.92
CA PRO A 77 16.35 20.01 10.35
C PRO A 77 15.54 18.78 9.87
N LEU A 78 15.92 17.59 10.36
CA LEU A 78 15.31 16.32 9.96
C LEU A 78 13.82 16.25 10.31
N THR A 79 13.43 16.81 11.46
CA THR A 79 12.03 16.84 11.92
C THR A 79 11.13 17.63 10.97
N PHE A 80 11.62 18.78 10.49
CA PHE A 80 10.92 19.60 9.52
C PHE A 80 10.74 18.85 8.20
N MET A 81 11.82 18.30 7.63
CA MET A 81 11.77 17.55 6.38
C MET A 81 10.83 16.33 6.46
N LEU A 82 10.89 15.59 7.58
CA LEU A 82 10.01 14.45 7.82
C LEU A 82 8.54 14.88 7.86
N GLY A 83 8.24 16.02 8.48
CA GLY A 83 6.88 16.59 8.53
C GLY A 83 6.29 16.83 7.14
N PHE A 84 7.02 17.50 6.24
CA PHE A 84 6.57 17.70 4.86
C PHE A 84 6.43 16.38 4.10
N PHE A 85 7.41 15.50 4.22
CA PHE A 85 7.40 14.23 3.53
C PHE A 85 6.16 13.39 3.93
N VAL A 86 5.92 13.25 5.24
CA VAL A 86 4.77 12.50 5.75
C VAL A 86 3.45 13.13 5.29
N THR A 87 3.35 14.46 5.31
CA THR A 87 2.14 15.18 4.86
C THR A 87 1.82 14.86 3.40
N ILE A 88 2.81 14.96 2.50
CA ILE A 88 2.65 14.64 1.08
C ILE A 88 2.25 13.17 0.89
N VAL A 89 2.85 12.24 1.63
CA VAL A 89 2.52 10.81 1.56
C VAL A 89 1.07 10.55 1.99
N VAL A 90 0.62 11.16 3.08
CA VAL A 90 -0.75 11.03 3.60
C VAL A 90 -1.75 11.62 2.62
N ASP A 91 -1.48 12.79 2.03
CA ASP A 91 -2.36 13.42 1.05
C ASP A 91 -2.51 12.58 -0.22
N ARG A 92 -1.40 12.02 -0.72
CA ARG A 92 -1.42 11.09 -1.86
C ARG A 92 -2.22 9.84 -1.53
N TRP A 93 -2.01 9.25 -0.35
CA TRP A 93 -2.77 8.08 0.09
C TRP A 93 -4.28 8.38 0.16
N ARG A 94 -4.64 9.53 0.73
CA ARG A 94 -6.03 9.99 0.80
C ARG A 94 -6.63 10.16 -0.59
N SER A 95 -5.90 10.81 -1.49
CA SER A 95 -6.32 10.99 -2.89
C SER A 95 -6.56 9.64 -3.59
N VAL A 96 -5.65 8.68 -3.42
CA VAL A 96 -5.86 7.32 -3.96
C VAL A 96 -7.12 6.69 -3.38
N PHE A 97 -7.35 6.81 -2.07
CA PHE A 97 -8.52 6.23 -1.42
C PHE A 97 -9.84 6.87 -1.86
N THR A 98 -9.90 8.20 -1.98
CA THR A 98 -11.11 8.91 -2.41
C THR A 98 -11.43 8.69 -3.89
N ASN A 99 -10.41 8.42 -4.71
CA ASN A 99 -10.57 8.11 -6.13
C ASN A 99 -10.91 6.64 -6.40
N ILE A 100 -11.04 5.79 -5.38
CA ILE A 100 -11.60 4.45 -5.58
C ILE A 100 -13.05 4.60 -6.02
N GLY A 101 -13.33 4.24 -7.28
CA GLY A 101 -14.67 4.31 -7.87
C GLY A 101 -15.61 3.25 -7.29
N PHE A 102 -16.21 3.54 -6.14
CA PHE A 102 -17.28 2.75 -5.53
C PHE A 102 -18.50 2.67 -6.45
N ILE A 103 -19.05 1.47 -6.66
CA ILE A 103 -20.09 1.19 -7.67
C ILE A 103 -21.51 1.48 -7.17
N GLU A 104 -21.68 1.67 -5.86
CA GLU A 104 -22.94 1.73 -5.14
C GLU A 104 -23.85 2.84 -5.70
N ASN A 105 -23.31 4.03 -5.93
CA ASN A 105 -24.05 5.15 -6.49
C ASN A 105 -24.54 4.84 -7.91
N VAL A 106 -23.68 4.26 -8.75
CA VAL A 106 -24.05 3.91 -10.12
C VAL A 106 -25.06 2.76 -10.14
N ALA A 107 -24.94 1.78 -9.24
CA ALA A 107 -25.89 0.69 -9.10
C ALA A 107 -27.29 1.19 -8.72
N LEU A 108 -27.38 2.15 -7.80
CA LEU A 108 -28.65 2.80 -7.45
C LEU A 108 -29.22 3.56 -8.65
N SER A 109 -28.41 4.34 -9.37
CA SER A 109 -28.86 5.07 -10.57
C SER A 109 -29.33 4.13 -11.69
N VAL A 110 -28.61 3.04 -11.96
CA VAL A 110 -29.01 2.04 -12.97
C VAL A 110 -30.30 1.34 -12.55
N GLY A 111 -30.47 1.10 -11.24
CA GLY A 111 -31.70 0.52 -10.68
C GLY A 111 -32.93 1.39 -10.88
N THR A 112 -32.79 2.71 -10.85
CA THR A 112 -33.90 3.65 -11.05
C THR A 112 -34.12 4.05 -12.50
N LEU A 113 -33.06 4.20 -13.30
CA LEU A 113 -33.14 4.63 -14.70
C LEU A 113 -33.58 3.51 -15.64
N VAL A 114 -33.10 2.28 -15.42
CA VAL A 114 -33.51 1.12 -16.23
C VAL A 114 -34.74 0.51 -15.58
N SER A 115 -35.92 1.00 -15.95
CA SER A 115 -37.21 0.49 -15.49
C SER A 115 -37.56 -0.86 -16.13
N GLY A 116 -38.45 -1.62 -15.48
CA GLY A 116 -39.00 -2.88 -16.00
C GLY A 116 -38.62 -4.11 -15.17
N THR A 117 -39.59 -5.02 -15.01
CA THR A 117 -39.46 -6.27 -14.26
C THR A 117 -39.15 -7.47 -15.15
N ASP A 118 -39.15 -7.27 -16.47
CA ASP A 118 -38.88 -8.27 -17.49
C ASP A 118 -37.48 -8.86 -17.37
N HIS A 119 -37.32 -10.06 -17.91
CA HIS A 119 -36.03 -10.74 -17.94
C HIS A 119 -34.98 -9.90 -18.68
N ALA A 120 -35.35 -9.27 -19.80
CA ALA A 120 -34.44 -8.41 -20.56
C ALA A 120 -33.92 -7.21 -19.75
N ALA A 121 -34.81 -6.49 -19.04
CA ALA A 121 -34.43 -5.36 -18.20
C ALA A 121 -33.53 -5.79 -17.02
N LYS A 122 -33.79 -6.96 -16.42
CA LYS A 122 -32.94 -7.56 -15.38
C LYS A 122 -31.54 -7.90 -15.90
N VAL A 123 -31.45 -8.51 -17.08
CA VAL A 123 -30.17 -8.83 -17.73
C VAL A 123 -29.40 -7.54 -18.05
N LEU A 124 -30.08 -6.52 -18.58
CA LEU A 124 -29.44 -5.23 -18.90
C LEU A 124 -28.81 -4.58 -17.66
N ARG A 125 -29.56 -4.45 -16.55
CA ARG A 125 -29.03 -3.91 -15.29
C ARG A 125 -27.81 -4.68 -14.78
N ARG A 126 -27.88 -6.02 -14.79
CA ARG A 126 -26.76 -6.88 -14.36
C ARG A 126 -25.53 -6.73 -15.26
N THR A 127 -25.73 -6.65 -16.56
CA THR A 127 -24.64 -6.51 -17.53
C THR A 127 -23.94 -5.16 -17.40
N ILE A 128 -24.67 -4.06 -17.23
CA ILE A 128 -24.09 -2.72 -17.01
C ILE A 128 -23.19 -2.73 -15.76
N ILE A 129 -23.71 -3.24 -14.64
CA ILE A 129 -22.95 -3.29 -13.38
C ILE A 129 -21.74 -4.22 -13.51
N ARG A 130 -21.88 -5.39 -14.13
CA ARG A 130 -20.77 -6.31 -14.34
C ARG A 130 -19.64 -5.69 -15.16
N TYR A 131 -19.95 -4.91 -16.21
CA TYR A 131 -18.92 -4.21 -16.98
C TYR A 131 -18.17 -3.14 -16.17
N LEU A 132 -18.87 -2.42 -15.29
CA LEU A 132 -18.22 -1.47 -14.37
C LEU A 132 -17.36 -2.18 -13.33
N VAL A 133 -17.81 -3.31 -12.78
CA VAL A 133 -16.97 -4.12 -11.88
C VAL A 133 -15.76 -4.69 -12.63
N LEU A 134 -15.94 -5.16 -13.87
CA LEU A 134 -14.86 -5.68 -14.70
C LEU A 134 -13.79 -4.60 -14.94
N SER A 135 -14.18 -3.38 -15.31
CA SER A 135 -13.22 -2.29 -15.51
C SER A 135 -12.48 -1.94 -14.22
N GLN A 136 -13.17 -1.92 -13.07
CA GLN A 136 -12.56 -1.72 -11.76
C GLN A 136 -11.54 -2.82 -11.44
N VAL A 137 -11.88 -4.10 -11.67
CA VAL A 137 -10.98 -5.23 -11.43
C VAL A 137 -9.75 -5.17 -12.33
N LEU A 138 -9.90 -4.79 -13.60
CA LEU A 138 -8.78 -4.63 -14.52
C LEU A 138 -7.79 -3.56 -14.02
N VAL A 139 -8.28 -2.37 -13.66
CA VAL A 139 -7.44 -1.29 -13.11
C VAL A 139 -6.79 -1.70 -11.78
N LEU A 140 -7.56 -2.32 -10.87
CA LEU A 140 -7.03 -2.76 -9.57
C LEU A 140 -6.00 -3.88 -9.71
N ARG A 141 -6.11 -4.73 -10.74
CA ARG A 141 -5.12 -5.77 -11.06
C ARG A 141 -3.78 -5.17 -11.48
N ASP A 142 -3.79 -3.96 -12.05
CA ASP A 142 -2.57 -3.28 -12.50
C ASP A 142 -1.86 -2.55 -11.36
N ILE A 143 -2.62 -2.00 -10.41
CA ILE A 143 -2.09 -1.21 -9.29
C ILE A 143 -1.82 -2.06 -8.04
N SER A 144 -2.65 -3.08 -7.76
CA SER A 144 -2.61 -3.87 -6.52
C SER A 144 -2.07 -5.27 -6.74
N MET A 145 -0.91 -5.57 -6.14
CA MET A 145 -0.31 -6.91 -6.16
C MET A 145 -1.21 -7.99 -5.54
N ARG A 146 -2.08 -7.64 -4.59
CA ARG A 146 -3.03 -8.62 -4.02
C ARG A 146 -4.09 -9.03 -5.04
N VAL A 147 -4.63 -8.06 -5.80
CA VAL A 147 -5.63 -8.32 -6.84
C VAL A 147 -4.98 -9.07 -8.00
N ARG A 148 -3.76 -8.70 -8.38
CA ARG A 148 -2.97 -9.44 -9.38
C ARG A 148 -2.72 -10.90 -9.01
N ARG A 149 -2.39 -11.20 -7.75
CA ARG A 149 -2.21 -12.58 -7.31
C ARG A 149 -3.53 -13.37 -7.32
N ARG A 150 -4.66 -12.70 -7.07
CA ARG A 150 -5.99 -13.32 -7.12
C ARG A 150 -6.46 -13.56 -8.55
N PHE A 151 -6.18 -12.64 -9.47
CA PHE A 151 -6.56 -12.71 -10.87
C PHE A 151 -5.34 -12.54 -11.78
N PRO A 152 -4.46 -13.55 -11.88
CA PRO A 152 -3.19 -13.42 -12.60
C PRO A 152 -3.36 -13.34 -14.12
N THR A 153 -4.34 -14.04 -14.68
CA THR A 153 -4.58 -14.15 -16.13
C THR A 153 -5.97 -13.63 -16.50
N MET A 154 -6.19 -13.32 -17.78
CA MET A 154 -7.53 -12.93 -18.24
C MET A 154 -8.54 -14.08 -18.10
N GLU A 155 -8.08 -15.33 -18.23
CA GLU A 155 -8.91 -16.52 -17.98
C GLU A 155 -9.39 -16.61 -16.52
N SER A 156 -8.57 -16.19 -15.56
CA SER A 156 -8.99 -16.17 -14.15
C SER A 156 -10.16 -15.21 -13.89
N LEU A 157 -10.33 -14.17 -14.71
CA LEU A 157 -11.50 -13.28 -14.66
C LEU A 157 -12.74 -13.94 -15.25
N VAL A 158 -12.56 -14.80 -16.26
CA VAL A 158 -13.65 -15.60 -16.82
C VAL A 158 -14.13 -16.64 -15.81
N THR A 159 -13.21 -17.39 -15.21
CA THR A 159 -13.54 -18.34 -14.13
C THR A 159 -14.16 -17.63 -12.92
N GLY A 160 -13.74 -16.40 -12.65
CA GLY A 160 -14.32 -15.55 -11.61
C GLY A 160 -15.72 -14.97 -11.93
N GLY A 161 -16.23 -15.18 -13.15
CA GLY A 161 -17.56 -14.70 -13.56
C GLY A 161 -17.64 -13.19 -13.84
N PHE A 162 -16.51 -12.49 -13.89
CA PHE A 162 -16.48 -11.06 -14.22
C PHE A 162 -16.57 -10.82 -15.74
N LEU A 163 -16.08 -11.78 -16.53
CA LEU A 163 -15.99 -11.71 -17.98
C LEU A 163 -16.53 -13.00 -18.61
N TYR A 164 -17.31 -12.93 -19.69
CA TYR A 164 -17.70 -14.14 -20.44
C TYR A 164 -16.67 -14.50 -21.52
N ARG A 165 -16.65 -15.77 -21.95
CA ARG A 165 -15.71 -16.24 -22.99
C ARG A 165 -15.86 -15.44 -24.30
N ASP A 166 -17.09 -15.24 -24.75
CA ASP A 166 -17.39 -14.48 -25.98
C ASP A 166 -16.93 -13.01 -25.89
N GLU A 167 -16.94 -12.44 -24.69
CA GLU A 167 -16.49 -11.07 -24.44
C GLU A 167 -14.97 -10.97 -24.41
N LEU A 168 -14.30 -11.98 -23.85
CA LEU A 168 -12.86 -12.10 -23.89
C LEU A 168 -12.35 -12.20 -25.33
N GLU A 169 -13.00 -12.98 -26.17
CA GLU A 169 -12.67 -13.07 -27.60
C GLU A 169 -12.84 -11.73 -28.31
N LYS A 170 -13.92 -10.99 -28.01
CA LYS A 170 -14.12 -9.63 -28.54
C LYS A 170 -13.03 -8.66 -28.07
N MET A 171 -12.60 -8.77 -26.81
CA MET A 171 -11.51 -7.95 -26.27
C MET A 171 -10.18 -8.21 -27.00
N TYR A 172 -9.85 -9.48 -27.29
CA TYR A 172 -8.62 -9.82 -28.03
C TYR A 172 -8.64 -9.38 -29.50
N LYS A 173 -9.82 -9.30 -30.12
CA LYS A 173 -9.99 -8.78 -31.48
C LYS A 173 -9.83 -7.25 -31.55
N CYS A 174 -9.84 -6.56 -30.41
CA CYS A 174 -9.69 -5.11 -30.36
C CYS A 174 -8.20 -4.73 -30.36
N GLU A 175 -7.74 -4.09 -31.43
CA GLU A 175 -6.32 -3.76 -31.71
C GLU A 175 -5.63 -3.00 -30.56
N THR A 176 -6.36 -2.20 -29.79
CA THR A 176 -5.84 -1.41 -28.67
C THR A 176 -5.39 -2.26 -27.47
N MET A 177 -5.85 -3.50 -27.32
CA MET A 177 -5.45 -4.37 -26.20
C MET A 177 -4.08 -5.04 -26.43
N GLN A 178 -3.65 -5.20 -27.68
CA GLN A 178 -2.33 -5.77 -27.99
C GLN A 178 -1.20 -4.86 -27.51
N CYS A 179 -1.31 -3.54 -27.65
CA CYS A 179 -0.25 -2.61 -27.23
C CYS A 179 -0.04 -2.55 -25.71
N VAL A 180 -1.11 -2.52 -24.91
CA VAL A 180 -1.01 -2.37 -23.45
C VAL A 180 -0.50 -3.64 -22.76
N PHE A 181 -0.85 -4.83 -23.28
CA PHE A 181 -0.41 -6.10 -22.69
C PHE A 181 0.97 -6.57 -23.18
N PHE A 182 1.40 -6.20 -24.39
CA PHE A 182 2.75 -6.53 -24.88
C PHE A 182 3.83 -5.81 -24.08
N GLU A 183 3.70 -4.50 -23.82
CA GLU A 183 4.67 -3.77 -22.97
C GLU A 183 4.73 -4.34 -21.54
N TYR A 184 3.58 -4.75 -20.99
CA TYR A 184 3.52 -5.28 -19.63
C TYR A 184 4.22 -6.64 -19.48
N ASN A 185 4.04 -7.54 -20.45
CA ASN A 185 4.74 -8.83 -20.42
C ASN A 185 6.24 -8.69 -20.73
N TYR A 186 6.62 -7.75 -21.61
CA TYR A 186 8.03 -7.47 -21.92
C TYR A 186 8.81 -6.95 -20.70
N SER A 187 8.19 -6.13 -19.86
CA SER A 187 8.80 -5.64 -18.61
C SER A 187 9.02 -6.74 -17.55
N LYS A 188 8.18 -7.78 -17.55
CA LYS A 188 8.34 -8.94 -16.65
C LYS A 188 9.41 -9.91 -17.10
N THR A 189 9.66 -10.04 -18.40
CA THR A 189 10.78 -10.85 -18.91
C THR A 189 12.12 -10.19 -18.59
N LEU A 190 12.22 -8.85 -18.68
CA LEU A 190 13.46 -8.11 -18.35
C LEU A 190 13.77 -8.00 -16.84
N GLN A 191 12.80 -8.25 -15.96
CA GLN A 191 13.03 -8.28 -14.49
C GLN A 191 13.39 -9.67 -13.95
N ASN A 192 13.32 -10.71 -14.80
CA ASN A 192 13.63 -12.10 -14.44
C ASN A 192 14.88 -12.64 -15.18
N GLU A 193 15.58 -11.77 -15.92
CA GLU A 193 16.98 -11.96 -16.37
C GLU A 193 17.91 -11.13 -15.47
#